data_AF-A0A350QZJ8-F1
#
_entry.id   AF-A0A350QZJ8-F1
#
_cell.length_a   1.000
_cell.length_b   1.000
_cell.length_c   1.000
_cell.angle_alpha   90.00
_cell.angle_beta   90.00
_cell.angle_gamma   90.00
#
_symmetry.space_group_name_H-M   'P 1'
#
loop_
_entity.id
_entity.type
_entity.pdbx_description
1 polymer ?
#
loop_
_entity_poly.entity_id
_entity_poly.type
_entity_poly.pdbx_seq_one_letter_code
_entity_poly.pdbx_strand_id
1 'polypeptide(L)'
;MESQPAQRWEFSNRASKIDPLAKEHPEIKFTFAEVKGKYQDLQHAIVDTRVASRDRLVIWLMSYNGELSKYLSSLGLHLIQPHYANRWFSTIPKETHDTGECLGKIRLEAATGEDHSPLVVIPKPDGLAARSLKFVQWLANENPQGKWERFLNEKQTDLRWDKVILSGISHGSTTSARFAKHQKVARVVAFSGPRDQLESWQSLPSATPSNRYFAFTHILDKGWTADHYCRSWQMLGLAKFGPLVNVEKAKFPFENSRRLITDFDVDGNANKAHGIVVRDGRWKEVWKYLYTHPVDQVGKPSPPDPDCTMKIRPS
;
A
#
# COMPACT_ATOMS: atom_id res chain seq x y z
N MET A 1 0.14 38.06 -5.85
CA MET A 1 0.12 36.74 -6.50
C MET A 1 -1.34 36.35 -6.67
N GLU A 2 -1.84 36.34 -7.91
CA GLU A 2 -3.20 35.86 -8.18
C GLU A 2 -3.32 34.39 -7.76
N SER A 3 -4.35 34.07 -6.99
CA SER A 3 -4.66 32.69 -6.62
C SER A 3 -5.04 31.93 -7.89
N GLN A 4 -4.21 30.97 -8.30
CA GLN A 4 -4.55 30.08 -9.41
C GLN A 4 -5.91 29.41 -9.17
N PRO A 5 -6.75 29.25 -10.21
CA PRO A 5 -8.08 28.68 -10.06
C PRO A 5 -8.02 27.24 -9.55
N ALA A 6 -9.08 26.79 -8.88
CA ALA A 6 -9.20 25.43 -8.38
C ALA A 6 -9.07 24.43 -9.54
N GLN A 7 -8.12 23.51 -9.42
CA GLN A 7 -7.81 22.52 -10.45
C GLN A 7 -7.30 21.21 -9.84
N ARG A 8 -7.09 20.20 -10.69
CA ARG A 8 -6.35 19.01 -10.32
C ARG A 8 -4.87 19.24 -10.60
N TRP A 9 -4.06 19.09 -9.57
CA TRP A 9 -2.62 19.26 -9.62
C TRP A 9 -1.97 17.88 -9.67
N GLU A 10 -1.06 17.68 -10.62
CA GLU A 10 -0.25 16.48 -10.78
C GLU A 10 1.22 16.88 -10.75
N PHE A 11 2.01 16.24 -9.90
CA PHE A 11 3.45 16.49 -9.76
C PHE A 11 4.24 15.23 -10.05
N SER A 12 5.41 15.42 -10.65
CA SER A 12 6.38 14.35 -10.86
C SER A 12 7.77 14.92 -10.63
N ASN A 13 8.54 14.35 -9.70
CA ASN A 13 9.91 14.77 -9.45
C ASN A 13 10.74 13.61 -8.91
N ARG A 14 12.06 13.68 -9.07
CA ARG A 14 12.99 12.63 -8.67
C ARG A 14 13.27 12.71 -7.17
N ALA A 15 13.35 11.56 -6.49
CA ALA A 15 13.72 11.51 -5.07
C ALA A 15 15.09 12.16 -4.83
N SER A 16 16.06 11.90 -5.71
CA SER A 16 17.40 12.50 -5.67
C SER A 16 17.46 14.01 -5.89
N LYS A 17 16.39 14.61 -6.44
CA LYS A 17 16.27 16.07 -6.60
C LYS A 17 15.57 16.74 -5.41
N ILE A 18 14.75 15.98 -4.69
CA ILE A 18 14.03 16.47 -3.51
C ILE A 18 14.86 16.32 -2.23
N ASP A 19 15.59 15.21 -2.09
CA ASP A 19 16.39 14.92 -0.90
C ASP A 19 17.85 14.63 -1.29
N PRO A 20 18.81 15.51 -0.93
CA PRO A 20 20.23 15.28 -1.24
C PRO A 20 20.83 14.08 -0.50
N LEU A 21 20.15 13.56 0.53
CA LEU A 21 20.57 12.34 1.24
C LEU A 21 20.08 11.06 0.55
N ALA A 22 19.27 11.17 -0.50
CA ALA A 22 18.80 10.04 -1.29
C ALA A 22 19.94 9.30 -1.98
N LYS A 23 20.02 7.99 -1.78
CA LYS A 23 21.03 7.14 -2.44
C LYS A 23 20.42 5.92 -3.16
N GLU A 24 21.18 5.44 -4.13
CA GLU A 24 20.98 4.15 -4.78
C GLU A 24 21.60 3.03 -3.94
N HIS A 25 21.00 1.85 -4.04
CA HIS A 25 21.42 0.59 -3.44
C HIS A 25 21.32 -0.51 -4.51
N PRO A 26 22.27 -0.55 -5.48
CA PRO A 26 22.20 -1.44 -6.64
C PRO A 26 22.21 -2.93 -6.28
N GLU A 27 22.82 -3.30 -5.15
CA GLU A 27 22.88 -4.66 -4.62
C GLU A 27 21.49 -5.24 -4.28
N ILE A 28 20.52 -4.38 -3.98
CA ILE A 28 19.11 -4.74 -3.80
C ILE A 28 18.21 -4.27 -4.95
N LYS A 29 18.82 -3.91 -6.09
CA LYS A 29 18.15 -3.40 -7.31
C LYS A 29 17.32 -2.13 -7.06
N PHE A 30 17.67 -1.33 -6.05
CA PHE A 30 17.04 -0.06 -5.75
C PHE A 30 17.87 1.07 -6.35
N THR A 31 17.55 1.47 -7.58
CA THR A 31 18.38 2.35 -8.40
C THR A 31 17.64 3.62 -8.79
N PHE A 32 18.40 4.62 -9.24
CA PHE A 32 17.96 5.88 -9.84
C PHE A 32 18.22 5.87 -11.34
N ALA A 33 18.77 4.77 -11.87
CA ALA A 33 19.05 4.56 -13.28
C ALA A 33 17.87 4.95 -14.17
N GLU A 34 18.18 5.34 -15.40
CA GLU A 34 17.17 5.56 -16.41
C GLU A 34 16.91 4.26 -17.17
N VAL A 35 15.66 3.80 -17.18
CA VAL A 35 15.25 2.59 -17.90
C VAL A 35 14.14 2.97 -18.87
N LYS A 36 14.38 2.77 -20.18
CA LYS A 36 13.44 3.13 -21.25
C LYS A 36 12.96 4.58 -21.16
N GLY A 37 13.89 5.52 -20.95
CA GLY A 37 13.57 6.95 -20.90
C GLY A 37 12.95 7.43 -19.57
N LYS A 38 12.98 6.60 -18.51
CA LYS A 38 12.37 6.93 -17.21
C LYS A 38 13.32 6.64 -16.06
N TYR A 39 13.65 7.68 -15.29
CA TYR A 39 14.36 7.53 -14.03
C TYR A 39 13.57 6.66 -13.06
N GLN A 40 14.24 5.67 -12.45
CA GLN A 40 13.61 4.76 -11.51
C GLN A 40 13.21 5.45 -10.19
N ASP A 41 13.85 6.56 -9.83
CA ASP A 41 13.57 7.33 -8.62
C ASP A 41 12.51 8.41 -8.78
N LEU A 42 11.72 8.35 -9.86
CA LEU A 42 10.60 9.24 -10.09
C LEU A 42 9.50 9.00 -9.05
N GLN A 43 9.02 10.08 -8.46
CA GLN A 43 7.91 10.10 -7.52
C GLN A 43 6.75 10.88 -8.13
N HIS A 44 5.52 10.50 -7.77
CA HIS A 44 4.31 11.11 -8.32
C HIS A 44 3.38 11.58 -7.21
N ALA A 45 2.72 12.73 -7.39
CA ALA A 45 1.71 13.21 -6.47
C ALA A 45 0.50 13.78 -7.21
N ILE A 46 -0.67 13.70 -6.58
CA ILE A 46 -1.91 14.27 -7.12
C ILE A 46 -2.84 14.79 -6.02
N VAL A 47 -3.48 15.92 -6.29
CA VAL A 47 -4.55 16.49 -5.46
C VAL A 47 -5.57 17.20 -6.35
N ASP A 48 -6.86 17.04 -6.07
CA ASP A 48 -7.93 17.75 -6.77
C ASP A 48 -8.53 18.84 -5.86
N THR A 49 -8.14 20.09 -6.10
CA THR A 49 -8.59 21.24 -5.28
C THR A 49 -10.00 21.73 -5.63
N ARG A 50 -10.65 21.11 -6.63
CA ARG A 50 -12.05 21.38 -7.01
C ARG A 50 -13.06 20.66 -6.12
N VAL A 51 -12.61 19.68 -5.33
CA VAL A 51 -13.45 18.88 -4.44
C VAL A 51 -13.02 19.09 -2.99
N ALA A 52 -13.98 18.97 -2.06
CA ALA A 52 -13.69 19.08 -0.64
C ALA A 52 -12.70 17.98 -0.19
N SER A 53 -11.64 18.37 0.52
CA SER A 53 -10.66 17.43 1.03
C SER A 53 -11.26 16.53 2.11
N ARG A 54 -10.90 15.24 2.07
CA ARG A 54 -11.18 14.26 3.13
C ARG A 54 -10.14 14.24 4.24
N ASP A 55 -9.12 15.11 4.15
CA ASP A 55 -8.02 15.18 5.11
C ASP A 55 -7.33 13.81 5.29
N ARG A 56 -7.08 13.13 4.16
CA ARG A 56 -6.36 11.84 4.11
C ARG A 56 -5.31 11.85 3.01
N LEU A 57 -4.13 11.33 3.34
CA LEU A 57 -3.02 11.13 2.43
C LEU A 57 -2.92 9.64 2.07
N VAL A 58 -3.06 9.30 0.81
CA VAL A 58 -2.79 7.97 0.29
C VAL A 58 -1.31 7.89 -0.08
N ILE A 59 -0.60 6.92 0.50
CA ILE A 59 0.73 6.53 0.04
C ILE A 59 0.56 5.24 -0.76
N TRP A 60 0.73 5.35 -2.08
CA TRP A 60 0.62 4.23 -3.01
C TRP A 60 1.98 3.56 -3.20
N LEU A 61 2.04 2.25 -2.98
CA LEU A 61 3.23 1.42 -3.11
C LEU A 61 3.12 0.54 -4.35
N MET A 62 4.19 0.55 -5.16
CA MET A 62 4.35 0.03 -6.53
C MET A 62 4.34 1.13 -7.58
N SER A 63 4.48 0.77 -8.86
CA SER A 63 4.45 1.70 -9.99
C SER A 63 3.23 2.62 -9.94
N TYR A 64 3.42 3.88 -10.34
CA TYR A 64 2.35 4.85 -10.38
C TYR A 64 1.15 4.36 -11.19
N ASN A 65 -0.03 4.53 -10.60
CA ASN A 65 -1.31 4.15 -11.19
C ASN A 65 -2.15 5.40 -11.43
N GLY A 66 -2.02 6.00 -12.62
CA GLY A 66 -2.68 7.28 -12.93
C GLY A 66 -4.21 7.20 -12.91
N GLU A 67 -4.81 6.07 -13.30
CA GLU A 67 -6.26 5.89 -13.27
C GLU A 67 -6.80 5.90 -11.83
N LEU A 68 -6.26 5.02 -10.99
CA LEU A 68 -6.61 4.96 -9.57
C LEU A 68 -6.34 6.31 -8.90
N SER A 69 -5.19 6.94 -9.16
CA SER A 69 -4.80 8.21 -8.53
C SER A 69 -5.75 9.36 -8.91
N LYS A 70 -6.15 9.45 -10.19
CA LYS A 70 -7.14 10.44 -10.65
C LYS A 70 -8.51 10.19 -10.04
N TYR A 71 -8.90 8.93 -9.87
CA TYR A 71 -10.16 8.61 -9.22
C TYR A 71 -10.14 8.97 -7.73
N LEU A 72 -9.11 8.53 -6.98
CA LEU A 72 -9.01 8.82 -5.55
C LEU A 72 -8.90 10.32 -5.26
N SER A 73 -8.17 11.08 -6.08
CA SER A 73 -8.14 12.54 -5.94
C SER A 73 -9.51 13.19 -6.17
N SER A 74 -10.32 12.69 -7.12
CA SER A 74 -11.71 13.15 -7.29
C SER A 74 -12.62 12.83 -6.10
N LEU A 75 -12.23 11.92 -5.21
CA LEU A 75 -12.93 11.66 -3.94
C LEU A 75 -12.46 12.58 -2.81
N GLY A 76 -11.56 13.53 -3.06
CA GLY A 76 -11.01 14.45 -2.06
C GLY A 76 -9.79 13.92 -1.31
N LEU A 77 -9.12 12.88 -1.83
CA LEU A 77 -7.91 12.31 -1.23
C LEU A 77 -6.65 12.96 -1.85
N HIS A 78 -5.65 13.23 -1.01
CA HIS A 78 -4.30 13.53 -1.48
C HIS A 78 -3.57 12.22 -1.73
N LEU A 79 -2.73 12.14 -2.75
CA LEU A 79 -2.01 10.90 -3.03
C LEU A 79 -0.57 11.17 -3.44
N ILE A 80 0.34 10.35 -2.93
CA ILE A 80 1.73 10.27 -3.35
C ILE A 80 2.10 8.82 -3.69
N GLN A 81 3.02 8.64 -4.64
CA GLN A 81 3.75 7.42 -4.88
C GLN A 81 5.24 7.73 -4.71
N PRO A 82 5.82 7.41 -3.54
CA PRO A 82 7.24 7.61 -3.28
C PRO A 82 8.07 6.49 -3.92
N HIS A 83 9.33 6.79 -4.23
CA HIS A 83 10.32 5.78 -4.59
C HIS A 83 10.83 5.12 -3.31
N TYR A 84 10.70 3.79 -3.18
CA TYR A 84 11.15 3.03 -2.02
C TYR A 84 11.75 1.67 -2.46
N ALA A 85 12.55 1.05 -1.58
CA ALA A 85 13.20 -0.22 -1.85
C ALA A 85 12.18 -1.37 -1.99
N ASN A 86 11.86 -1.75 -3.22
CA ASN A 86 10.82 -2.74 -3.53
C ASN A 86 11.24 -3.83 -4.53
N ARG A 87 12.53 -3.92 -4.84
CA ARG A 87 13.10 -4.89 -5.80
C ARG A 87 14.02 -5.95 -5.16
N TRP A 88 14.28 -5.82 -3.86
CA TRP A 88 15.13 -6.69 -3.06
C TRP A 88 14.64 -8.14 -3.03
N PHE A 89 13.34 -8.43 -3.23
CA PHE A 89 12.82 -9.79 -3.09
C PHE A 89 13.55 -10.82 -3.97
N SER A 90 13.96 -10.41 -5.18
CA SER A 90 14.67 -11.28 -6.13
C SER A 90 16.16 -11.45 -5.85
N THR A 91 16.71 -10.71 -4.88
CA THR A 91 18.13 -10.78 -4.50
C THR A 91 18.36 -11.68 -3.29
N ILE A 92 17.29 -12.09 -2.60
CA ILE A 92 17.36 -12.98 -1.44
C ILE A 92 17.23 -14.44 -1.90
N PRO A 93 18.16 -15.33 -1.53
CA PRO A 93 18.06 -16.76 -1.82
C PRO A 93 16.79 -17.38 -1.24
N LYS A 94 16.24 -18.39 -1.93
CA LYS A 94 14.98 -19.02 -1.53
C LYS A 94 15.09 -19.71 -0.17
N GLU A 95 16.24 -20.30 0.10
CA GLU A 95 16.56 -21.00 1.34
C GLU A 95 16.56 -20.04 2.54
N THR A 96 16.92 -18.78 2.29
CA THR A 96 16.97 -17.71 3.30
C THR A 96 15.61 -17.07 3.53
N HIS A 97 14.85 -16.78 2.47
CA HIS A 97 13.57 -16.10 2.63
C HIS A 97 12.43 -16.99 3.16
N ASP A 98 12.56 -18.31 3.05
CA ASP A 98 11.56 -19.28 3.51
C ASP A 98 11.79 -19.69 4.98
N THR A 99 12.53 -18.90 5.77
CA THR A 99 12.82 -19.16 7.19
C THR A 99 11.69 -18.78 8.14
N GLY A 100 10.70 -18.00 7.70
CA GLY A 100 9.51 -17.65 8.47
C GLY A 100 9.59 -16.31 9.22
N GLU A 101 10.76 -15.66 9.26
CA GLU A 101 10.94 -14.32 9.83
C GLU A 101 11.79 -13.35 8.98
N CYS A 102 12.32 -13.82 7.86
CA CYS A 102 13.25 -13.07 7.01
C CYS A 102 12.55 -11.92 6.28
N LEU A 103 11.48 -12.23 5.54
CA LEU A 103 10.83 -11.28 4.64
C LEU A 103 10.16 -10.16 5.43
N GLY A 104 9.56 -10.47 6.58
CA GLY A 104 8.95 -9.49 7.45
C GLY A 104 9.94 -8.47 8.02
N LYS A 105 11.19 -8.87 8.26
CA LYS A 105 12.28 -8.00 8.73
C LYS A 105 12.77 -7.07 7.61
N ILE A 106 13.07 -7.60 6.43
CA ILE A 106 13.50 -6.80 5.26
C ILE A 106 12.42 -5.78 4.85
N ARG A 107 11.13 -6.18 4.88
CA ARG A 107 10.02 -5.26 4.60
C ARG A 107 9.95 -4.10 5.58
N LEU A 108 10.25 -4.35 6.86
CA LEU A 108 10.22 -3.31 7.87
C LEU A 108 11.39 -2.35 7.66
N GLU A 109 12.59 -2.85 7.41
CA GLU A 109 13.76 -2.04 7.07
C GLU A 109 13.56 -1.22 5.78
N ALA A 110 13.01 -1.80 4.72
CA ALA A 110 12.65 -1.05 3.51
C ALA A 110 11.61 0.06 3.77
N ALA A 111 10.81 -0.07 4.82
CA ALA A 111 9.80 0.91 5.18
C ALA A 111 10.35 2.02 6.11
N THR A 112 11.19 1.67 7.07
CA THR A 112 11.70 2.58 8.12
C THR A 112 13.08 3.15 7.80
N GLY A 113 13.91 2.40 7.07
CA GLY A 113 15.35 2.62 6.91
C GLY A 113 16.13 2.42 8.21
N GLU A 114 15.63 1.55 9.09
CA GLU A 114 16.29 1.08 10.30
C GLU A 114 16.78 -0.35 10.08
N ASP A 115 17.90 -0.72 10.70
CA ASP A 115 18.45 -2.07 10.62
C ASP A 115 17.51 -3.08 11.30
N HIS A 116 16.84 -3.90 10.49
CA HIS A 116 16.00 -5.01 10.96
C HIS A 116 16.46 -6.36 10.38
N SER A 117 17.30 -6.35 9.34
CA SER A 117 17.74 -7.55 8.65
C SER A 117 19.23 -7.50 8.31
N PRO A 118 20.01 -8.56 8.60
CA PRO A 118 21.41 -8.62 8.19
C PRO A 118 21.60 -8.82 6.67
N LEU A 119 20.53 -8.91 5.89
CA LEU A 119 20.55 -9.28 4.46
C LEU A 119 20.49 -8.07 3.53
N VAL A 120 20.11 -6.91 4.06
CA VAL A 120 20.04 -5.65 3.32
C VAL A 120 20.59 -4.55 4.21
N VAL A 121 20.95 -3.41 3.62
CA VAL A 121 21.31 -2.21 4.39
C VAL A 121 20.59 -1.03 3.74
N ILE A 122 19.47 -0.62 4.33
CA ILE A 122 18.66 0.50 3.83
C ILE A 122 18.72 1.62 4.87
N PRO A 123 19.48 2.70 4.65
CA PRO A 123 19.58 3.78 5.61
C PRO A 123 18.30 4.62 5.65
N LYS A 124 18.07 5.29 6.78
CA LYS A 124 16.86 6.06 7.07
C LYS A 124 16.36 6.96 5.92
N PRO A 125 17.19 7.78 5.23
CA PRO A 125 16.73 8.65 4.14
C PRO A 125 16.10 7.90 2.95
N ASP A 126 16.45 6.62 2.80
CA ASP A 126 16.05 5.77 1.67
C ASP A 126 14.86 4.84 2.01
N GLY A 127 14.46 4.79 3.29
CA GLY A 127 13.24 4.14 3.74
C GLY A 127 11.98 4.85 3.25
N LEU A 128 10.91 4.08 3.02
CA LEU A 128 9.60 4.58 2.58
C LEU A 128 9.10 5.79 3.39
N ALA A 129 9.20 5.72 4.71
CA ALA A 129 8.70 6.75 5.62
C ALA A 129 9.40 8.10 5.40
N ALA A 130 10.74 8.10 5.35
CA ALA A 130 11.53 9.30 5.13
C ALA A 130 11.33 9.86 3.71
N ARG A 131 11.29 8.99 2.70
CA ARG A 131 10.97 9.36 1.31
C ARG A 131 9.64 10.08 1.19
N SER A 132 8.62 9.52 1.85
CA SER A 132 7.27 10.10 1.87
C SER A 132 7.25 11.45 2.60
N LEU A 133 7.92 11.55 3.75
CA LEU A 133 8.04 12.82 4.50
C LEU A 133 8.68 13.91 3.66
N LYS A 134 9.83 13.65 3.05
CA LYS A 134 10.55 14.61 2.21
C LYS A 134 9.73 15.05 1.01
N PHE A 135 8.99 14.11 0.40
CA PHE A 135 8.14 14.45 -0.71
C PHE A 135 6.94 15.32 -0.30
N VAL A 136 6.29 15.05 0.84
CA VAL A 136 5.21 15.90 1.36
C VAL A 136 5.71 17.29 1.75
N GLN A 137 6.90 17.40 2.36
CA GLN A 137 7.54 18.69 2.65
C GLN A 137 7.77 19.50 1.38
N TRP A 138 8.30 18.86 0.33
CA TRP A 138 8.48 19.50 -0.98
C TRP A 138 7.15 19.95 -1.59
N LEU A 139 6.13 19.09 -1.58
CA LEU A 139 4.78 19.42 -2.09
C LEU A 139 4.12 20.58 -1.33
N ALA A 140 4.36 20.71 -0.02
CA ALA A 140 3.85 21.84 0.76
C ALA A 140 4.41 23.18 0.27
N ASN A 141 5.65 23.21 -0.20
CA ASN A 141 6.28 24.40 -0.76
C ASN A 141 5.83 24.65 -2.21
N GLU A 142 5.82 23.61 -3.04
CA GLU A 142 5.54 23.71 -4.48
C GLU A 142 4.06 23.87 -4.82
N ASN A 143 3.18 23.40 -3.94
CA ASN A 143 1.74 23.47 -4.13
C ASN A 143 0.98 23.93 -2.89
N PRO A 144 1.13 25.21 -2.47
CA PRO A 144 0.41 25.75 -1.32
C PRO A 144 -1.12 25.61 -1.44
N GLN A 145 -1.67 25.66 -2.65
CA GLN A 145 -3.10 25.47 -2.92
C GLN A 145 -3.57 24.05 -2.58
N GLY A 146 -2.68 23.06 -2.68
CA GLY A 146 -2.93 21.69 -2.27
C GLY A 146 -2.98 21.50 -0.76
N LYS A 147 -2.44 22.44 0.03
CA LYS A 147 -2.44 22.41 1.50
C LYS A 147 -1.83 21.12 2.07
N TRP A 148 -0.70 20.67 1.52
CA TRP A 148 -0.03 19.41 1.86
C TRP A 148 0.54 19.40 3.29
N GLU A 149 0.85 20.56 3.86
CA GLU A 149 1.34 20.76 5.22
C GLU A 149 0.42 20.17 6.30
N ARG A 150 -0.87 19.97 5.98
CA ARG A 150 -1.84 19.31 6.88
C ARG A 150 -1.44 17.88 7.26
N PHE A 151 -0.62 17.22 6.46
CA PHE A 151 -0.14 15.84 6.67
C PHE A 151 1.20 15.78 7.40
N LEU A 152 1.79 16.92 7.75
CA LEU A 152 2.98 17.01 8.58
C LEU A 152 2.57 17.22 10.04
N ASN A 153 3.39 16.72 10.96
CA ASN A 153 3.28 17.11 12.37
C ASN A 153 3.68 18.59 12.55
N GLU A 154 3.46 19.15 13.74
CA GLU A 154 3.71 20.59 14.00
C GLU A 154 5.16 21.01 13.74
N LYS A 155 6.12 20.13 14.06
CA LYS A 155 7.55 20.37 13.83
C LYS A 155 7.99 20.11 12.38
N GLN A 156 7.08 19.61 11.55
CA GLN A 156 7.35 19.09 10.22
C GLN A 156 8.48 18.06 10.15
N THR A 157 8.70 17.29 11.22
CA THR A 157 9.76 16.26 11.28
C THR A 157 9.24 14.85 11.00
N ASP A 158 7.91 14.69 10.89
CA ASP A 158 7.26 13.41 10.60
C ASP A 158 5.89 13.65 9.95
N LEU A 159 5.35 12.60 9.34
CA LEU A 159 3.98 12.56 8.84
C LEU A 159 2.99 12.35 9.98
N ARG A 160 1.79 12.92 9.83
CA ARG A 160 0.62 12.55 10.64
C ARG A 160 0.06 11.22 10.16
N TRP A 161 0.66 10.13 10.62
CA TRP A 161 0.32 8.76 10.21
C TRP A 161 -1.15 8.39 10.48
N ASP A 162 -1.79 9.01 11.48
CA ASP A 162 -3.23 8.89 11.75
C ASP A 162 -4.13 9.43 10.61
N LYS A 163 -3.57 10.20 9.68
CA LYS A 163 -4.21 10.66 8.43
C LYS A 163 -3.76 9.86 7.19
N VAL A 164 -2.80 8.96 7.31
CA VAL A 164 -2.23 8.21 6.19
C VAL A 164 -3.02 6.94 5.90
N ILE A 165 -3.42 6.77 4.65
CA ILE A 165 -3.88 5.51 4.07
C ILE A 165 -2.68 4.87 3.37
N LEU A 166 -2.15 3.79 3.92
CA LEU A 166 -1.06 3.07 3.29
C LEU A 166 -1.62 2.00 2.37
N SER A 167 -1.26 2.06 1.10
CA SER A 167 -1.89 1.24 0.07
C SER A 167 -0.90 0.72 -0.94
N GLY A 168 -1.14 -0.46 -1.47
CA GLY A 168 -0.35 -0.97 -2.57
C GLY A 168 -0.89 -2.29 -3.08
N ILE A 169 -0.25 -2.78 -4.13
CA ILE A 169 -0.55 -4.07 -4.74
C ILE A 169 0.64 -5.02 -4.59
N SER A 170 0.40 -6.32 -4.41
CA SER A 170 1.46 -7.34 -4.46
C SER A 170 2.56 -7.08 -3.43
N HIS A 171 3.80 -6.82 -3.85
CA HIS A 171 4.88 -6.38 -2.96
C HIS A 171 4.48 -5.16 -2.11
N GLY A 172 3.86 -4.15 -2.74
CA GLY A 172 3.38 -2.94 -2.06
C GLY A 172 2.28 -3.21 -1.04
N SER A 173 1.36 -4.13 -1.31
CA SER A 173 0.33 -4.53 -0.33
C SER A 173 0.95 -5.15 0.92
N THR A 174 2.01 -5.94 0.74
CA THR A 174 2.67 -6.67 1.81
C THR A 174 3.52 -5.74 2.66
N THR A 175 4.30 -4.85 2.04
CA THR A 175 5.02 -3.79 2.77
C THR A 175 4.04 -2.87 3.50
N SER A 176 2.92 -2.51 2.88
CA SER A 176 1.87 -1.69 3.53
C SER A 176 1.36 -2.35 4.81
N ALA A 177 0.96 -3.63 4.72
CA ALA A 177 0.44 -4.36 5.85
C ALA A 177 1.51 -4.57 6.94
N ARG A 178 2.75 -4.94 6.57
CA ARG A 178 3.86 -5.16 7.50
C ARG A 178 4.24 -3.88 8.25
N PHE A 179 4.35 -2.76 7.55
CA PHE A 179 4.63 -1.46 8.18
C PHE A 179 3.50 -1.05 9.11
N ALA A 180 2.23 -1.27 8.74
CA ALA A 180 1.08 -0.94 9.58
C ALA A 180 0.99 -1.77 10.89
N LYS A 181 1.64 -2.94 10.95
CA LYS A 181 1.84 -3.66 12.23
C LYS A 181 2.73 -2.87 13.19
N HIS A 182 3.71 -2.14 12.66
CA HIS A 182 4.69 -1.36 13.41
C HIS A 182 4.23 0.09 13.66
N GLN A 183 3.77 0.79 12.63
CA GLN A 183 3.29 2.16 12.68
C GLN A 183 1.76 2.19 12.60
N LYS A 184 1.09 2.85 13.56
CA LYS A 184 -0.35 3.06 13.49
C LYS A 184 -0.67 4.00 12.33
N VAL A 185 -1.50 3.56 11.39
CA VAL A 185 -1.98 4.35 10.26
C VAL A 185 -3.51 4.53 10.29
N ALA A 186 -4.03 5.46 9.49
CA ALA A 186 -5.47 5.68 9.38
C ALA A 186 -6.19 4.44 8.81
N ARG A 187 -5.57 3.81 7.80
CA ARG A 187 -6.12 2.69 7.02
C ARG A 187 -5.03 1.97 6.24
N VAL A 188 -5.22 0.67 6.00
CA VAL A 188 -4.46 -0.10 5.01
C VAL A 188 -5.40 -0.56 3.91
N VAL A 189 -5.00 -0.37 2.65
CA VAL A 189 -5.71 -0.91 1.48
C VAL A 189 -4.76 -1.80 0.68
N ALA A 190 -4.96 -3.12 0.80
CA ALA A 190 -4.11 -4.16 0.23
C ALA A 190 -4.75 -4.80 -1.00
N PHE A 191 -4.15 -4.60 -2.18
CA PHE A 191 -4.57 -5.29 -3.39
C PHE A 191 -3.68 -6.51 -3.67
N SER A 192 -4.28 -7.64 -4.03
CA SER A 192 -3.54 -8.86 -4.41
C SER A 192 -2.45 -9.23 -3.40
N GLY A 193 -2.85 -9.28 -2.13
CA GLY A 193 -2.00 -9.52 -0.98
C GLY A 193 -2.68 -9.16 0.35
N PRO A 194 -1.93 -9.04 1.46
CA PRO A 194 -0.48 -9.25 1.56
C PRO A 194 -0.06 -10.71 1.34
N ARG A 195 1.20 -10.92 0.94
CA ARG A 195 1.83 -12.23 0.69
C ARG A 195 3.14 -12.32 1.45
N ASP A 196 3.34 -13.38 2.20
CA ASP A 196 4.65 -13.84 2.70
C ASP A 196 4.36 -15.21 3.31
N GLN A 197 4.26 -16.22 2.45
CA GLN A 197 3.41 -17.39 2.71
C GLN A 197 3.89 -18.31 3.84
N LEU A 198 5.16 -18.20 4.26
CA LEU A 198 5.71 -18.97 5.37
C LEU A 198 5.95 -18.12 6.62
N GLU A 199 5.77 -16.80 6.53
CA GLU A 199 6.11 -15.88 7.61
C GLU A 199 5.03 -15.80 8.68
N SER A 200 5.45 -15.48 9.90
CA SER A 200 4.58 -15.34 11.08
C SER A 200 4.17 -13.89 11.36
N TRP A 201 4.80 -12.90 10.71
CA TRP A 201 4.67 -11.48 11.07
C TRP A 201 3.22 -10.97 11.03
N GLN A 202 2.37 -11.56 10.19
CA GLN A 202 0.95 -11.19 10.05
C GLN A 202 0.22 -11.31 11.39
N SER A 203 0.61 -12.28 12.23
CA SER A 203 0.03 -12.55 13.55
C SER A 203 0.64 -11.75 14.70
N LEU A 204 1.69 -10.94 14.46
CA LEU A 204 2.29 -10.11 15.51
C LEU A 204 1.27 -9.11 16.10
N PRO A 205 1.55 -8.51 17.27
CA PRO A 205 0.81 -7.33 17.70
C PRO A 205 0.78 -6.24 16.61
N SER A 206 -0.32 -5.50 16.53
CA SER A 206 -0.54 -4.50 15.48
C SER A 206 -0.77 -3.12 16.07
N ALA A 207 0.08 -2.16 15.70
CA ALA A 207 -0.14 -0.75 16.01
C ALA A 207 -1.40 -0.21 15.32
N THR A 208 -1.70 -0.69 14.11
CA THR A 208 -2.95 -0.40 13.40
C THR A 208 -4.02 -1.44 13.76
N PRO A 209 -5.18 -1.03 14.30
CA PRO A 209 -6.30 -1.94 14.54
C PRO A 209 -6.71 -2.73 13.29
N SER A 210 -6.97 -4.04 13.43
CA SER A 210 -7.28 -4.92 12.30
C SER A 210 -8.54 -4.51 11.51
N ASN A 211 -9.50 -3.80 12.12
CA ASN A 211 -10.66 -3.27 11.40
C ASN A 211 -10.26 -2.23 10.34
N ARG A 212 -9.06 -1.64 10.41
CA ARG A 212 -8.61 -0.62 9.45
C ARG A 212 -7.91 -1.20 8.22
N TYR A 213 -7.79 -2.52 8.13
CA TYR A 213 -7.26 -3.21 6.96
C TYR A 213 -8.42 -3.56 6.03
N PHE A 214 -8.26 -3.27 4.75
CA PHE A 214 -9.17 -3.70 3.70
C PHE A 214 -8.35 -4.40 2.62
N ALA A 215 -8.84 -5.53 2.12
CA ALA A 215 -8.17 -6.30 1.11
C ALA A 215 -9.08 -6.61 -0.08
N PHE A 216 -8.51 -6.60 -1.28
CA PHE A 216 -9.21 -6.93 -2.52
C PHE A 216 -8.30 -7.69 -3.48
N THR A 217 -8.77 -8.83 -4.00
CA THR A 217 -8.00 -9.65 -4.94
C THR A 217 -8.92 -10.39 -5.92
N HIS A 218 -8.33 -10.89 -7.00
CA HIS A 218 -9.00 -11.78 -7.93
C HIS A 218 -8.83 -13.25 -7.50
N ILE A 219 -9.85 -14.10 -7.68
CA ILE A 219 -9.78 -15.53 -7.25
C ILE A 219 -8.78 -16.36 -8.08
N LEU A 220 -8.55 -16.00 -9.34
CA LEU A 220 -7.52 -16.62 -10.20
C LEU A 220 -6.10 -16.04 -9.99
N ASP A 221 -5.90 -15.13 -9.05
CA ASP A 221 -4.54 -14.71 -8.70
C ASP A 221 -3.78 -15.91 -8.09
N LYS A 222 -2.55 -16.14 -8.53
CA LYS A 222 -1.70 -17.21 -8.00
C LYS A 222 -1.52 -17.14 -6.48
N GLY A 223 -1.53 -15.95 -5.88
CA GLY A 223 -1.47 -15.81 -4.44
C GLY A 223 -2.78 -16.22 -3.73
N TRP A 224 -3.92 -16.13 -4.42
CA TRP A 224 -5.19 -16.65 -3.92
C TRP A 224 -5.25 -18.17 -4.08
N THR A 225 -4.99 -18.70 -5.28
CA THR A 225 -5.07 -20.15 -5.56
C THR A 225 -4.06 -21.00 -4.80
N ALA A 226 -3.00 -20.38 -4.26
CA ALA A 226 -2.00 -21.03 -3.41
C ALA A 226 -2.21 -20.74 -1.90
N ASP A 227 -3.38 -20.23 -1.52
CA ASP A 227 -3.79 -19.91 -0.15
C ASP A 227 -2.97 -18.82 0.56
N HIS A 228 -2.09 -18.12 -0.14
CA HIS A 228 -1.23 -17.10 0.49
C HIS A 228 -2.04 -15.92 1.04
N TYR A 229 -3.09 -15.50 0.32
CA TYR A 229 -3.90 -14.34 0.67
C TYR A 229 -4.92 -14.65 1.75
N CYS A 230 -5.73 -15.71 1.59
CA CYS A 230 -6.69 -16.12 2.61
C CYS A 230 -5.99 -16.38 3.94
N ARG A 231 -4.81 -17.05 3.93
CA ARG A 231 -3.99 -17.28 5.12
C ARG A 231 -3.59 -15.98 5.78
N SER A 232 -3.04 -15.05 4.99
CA SER A 232 -2.61 -13.76 5.52
C SER A 232 -3.79 -12.96 6.10
N TRP A 233 -4.96 -13.02 5.47
CA TRP A 233 -6.18 -12.36 5.94
C TRP A 233 -6.72 -12.99 7.24
N GLN A 234 -6.61 -14.30 7.39
CA GLN A 234 -6.91 -14.99 8.64
C GLN A 234 -5.95 -14.59 9.77
N MET A 235 -4.64 -14.57 9.51
CA MET A 235 -3.62 -14.16 10.49
C MET A 235 -3.75 -12.69 10.91
N LEU A 236 -4.18 -11.83 10.00
CA LEU A 236 -4.52 -10.43 10.31
C LEU A 236 -5.84 -10.29 11.09
N GLY A 237 -6.64 -11.36 11.20
CA GLY A 237 -7.91 -11.39 11.90
C GLY A 237 -9.06 -10.71 11.17
N LEU A 238 -9.00 -10.61 9.83
CA LEU A 238 -9.97 -9.84 9.04
C LEU A 238 -11.39 -10.44 9.06
N ALA A 239 -11.52 -11.74 9.32
CA ALA A 239 -12.81 -12.43 9.46
C ALA A 239 -13.67 -11.89 10.62
N LYS A 240 -13.07 -11.19 11.58
CA LYS A 240 -13.79 -10.50 12.67
C LYS A 240 -14.65 -9.33 12.18
N PHE A 241 -14.45 -8.87 10.94
CA PHE A 241 -15.04 -7.64 10.41
C PHE A 241 -15.82 -7.87 9.11
N GLY A 242 -16.41 -9.05 8.94
CA GLY A 242 -17.25 -9.40 7.79
C GLY A 242 -16.83 -10.68 7.08
N PRO A 243 -17.75 -11.31 6.33
CA PRO A 243 -17.47 -12.51 5.54
C PRO A 243 -16.56 -12.23 4.34
N LEU A 244 -16.11 -13.27 3.65
CA LEU A 244 -15.48 -13.12 2.34
C LEU A 244 -16.55 -12.73 1.32
N VAL A 245 -16.40 -11.56 0.68
CA VAL A 245 -17.45 -11.02 -0.20
C VAL A 245 -16.97 -10.95 -1.64
N ASN A 246 -17.74 -11.55 -2.54
CA ASN A 246 -17.55 -11.35 -3.98
C ASN A 246 -18.29 -10.09 -4.45
N VAL A 247 -17.53 -9.12 -4.95
CA VAL A 247 -18.03 -7.81 -5.39
C VAL A 247 -18.89 -7.86 -6.67
N GLU A 248 -18.83 -8.95 -7.44
CA GLU A 248 -19.73 -9.18 -8.59
C GLU A 248 -21.14 -9.60 -8.15
N LYS A 249 -21.28 -10.09 -6.91
CA LYS A 249 -22.51 -10.70 -6.38
C LYS A 249 -23.14 -9.87 -5.28
N ALA A 250 -22.33 -9.15 -4.50
CA ALA A 250 -22.77 -8.28 -3.43
C ALA A 250 -22.77 -6.81 -3.87
N LYS A 251 -23.79 -6.06 -3.43
CA LYS A 251 -23.87 -4.61 -3.65
C LYS A 251 -23.11 -3.86 -2.57
N PHE A 252 -22.72 -2.62 -2.86
CA PHE A 252 -22.24 -1.66 -1.85
C PHE A 252 -23.24 -1.60 -0.66
N PRO A 253 -22.80 -1.62 0.62
CA PRO A 253 -21.41 -1.50 1.11
C PRO A 253 -20.70 -2.84 1.33
N PHE A 254 -20.95 -3.87 0.50
CA PHE A 254 -20.23 -5.16 0.50
C PHE A 254 -20.22 -5.81 1.89
N GLU A 255 -21.39 -5.84 2.53
CA GLU A 255 -21.60 -6.39 3.87
C GLU A 255 -20.67 -5.77 4.95
N ASN A 256 -20.15 -4.56 4.72
CA ASN A 256 -19.16 -3.89 5.54
C ASN A 256 -17.88 -4.74 5.77
N SER A 257 -17.58 -5.65 4.82
CA SER A 257 -16.45 -6.58 4.91
C SER A 257 -15.09 -5.95 4.65
N ARG A 258 -14.06 -6.52 5.26
CA ARG A 258 -12.65 -6.21 5.01
C ARG A 258 -11.97 -7.12 4.00
N ARG A 259 -12.70 -8.11 3.48
CA ARG A 259 -12.20 -9.17 2.61
C ARG A 259 -13.04 -9.24 1.35
N LEU A 260 -12.58 -8.58 0.30
CA LEU A 260 -13.26 -8.54 -0.99
C LEU A 260 -12.54 -9.43 -2.00
N ILE A 261 -13.30 -10.13 -2.82
CA ILE A 261 -12.80 -10.87 -3.99
C ILE A 261 -13.64 -10.53 -5.23
N THR A 262 -13.11 -10.84 -6.39
CA THR A 262 -13.86 -10.85 -7.65
C THR A 262 -13.55 -12.13 -8.42
N ASP A 263 -14.55 -12.66 -9.12
CA ASP A 263 -14.47 -13.72 -10.13
C ASP A 263 -14.68 -13.19 -11.54
N PHE A 264 -14.45 -11.89 -11.75
CA PHE A 264 -14.50 -11.23 -13.06
C PHE A 264 -13.71 -12.00 -14.12
N ASP A 265 -14.27 -12.10 -15.33
CA ASP A 265 -13.61 -12.90 -16.36
C ASP A 265 -12.28 -12.26 -16.83
N VAL A 266 -11.21 -13.00 -16.59
CA VAL A 266 -9.84 -12.67 -17.00
C VAL A 266 -9.30 -13.66 -18.02
N ASP A 267 -10.17 -14.39 -18.73
CA ASP A 267 -9.83 -15.35 -19.77
C ASP A 267 -8.91 -16.47 -19.25
N GLY A 268 -9.13 -16.90 -18.00
CA GLY A 268 -8.27 -17.87 -17.30
C GLY A 268 -6.84 -17.38 -17.01
N ASN A 269 -6.53 -16.10 -17.25
CA ASN A 269 -5.17 -15.57 -17.16
C ASN A 269 -4.83 -15.08 -15.74
N ALA A 270 -4.06 -15.88 -15.00
CA ALA A 270 -3.61 -15.53 -13.66
C ALA A 270 -2.74 -14.26 -13.58
N ASN A 271 -2.02 -13.88 -14.64
CA ASN A 271 -1.24 -12.63 -14.66
C ASN A 271 -2.17 -11.41 -14.81
N LYS A 272 -3.26 -11.54 -15.59
CA LYS A 272 -4.32 -10.52 -15.68
C LYS A 272 -5.05 -10.42 -14.35
N ALA A 273 -5.42 -11.56 -13.74
CA ALA A 273 -6.02 -11.65 -12.41
C ALA A 273 -5.23 -10.87 -11.35
N HIS A 274 -3.89 -10.98 -11.36
CA HIS A 274 -3.05 -10.34 -10.37
C HIS A 274 -3.18 -8.82 -10.35
N GLY A 275 -3.29 -8.19 -11.53
CA GLY A 275 -3.30 -6.74 -11.68
C GLY A 275 -4.68 -6.12 -11.91
N ILE A 276 -5.72 -6.92 -12.20
CA ILE A 276 -7.01 -6.38 -12.63
C ILE A 276 -7.68 -5.56 -11.54
N VAL A 277 -7.51 -5.89 -10.26
CA VAL A 277 -8.19 -5.23 -9.13
C VAL A 277 -7.79 -3.76 -8.89
N VAL A 278 -6.77 -3.27 -9.60
CA VAL A 278 -6.30 -1.87 -9.56
C VAL A 278 -6.30 -1.21 -10.95
N ARG A 279 -6.85 -1.87 -11.96
CA ARG A 279 -6.96 -1.38 -13.34
C ARG A 279 -8.42 -1.44 -13.73
N ASP A 280 -8.86 -0.61 -14.67
CA ASP A 280 -10.25 -0.59 -15.15
C ASP A 280 -11.21 0.12 -14.17
N GLY A 281 -11.90 1.12 -14.70
CA GLY A 281 -12.84 1.96 -13.97
C GLY A 281 -14.07 1.21 -13.44
N ARG A 282 -14.30 -0.06 -13.80
CA ARG A 282 -15.35 -0.88 -13.18
C ARG A 282 -15.23 -0.99 -11.67
N TRP A 283 -14.00 -0.93 -11.13
CA TRP A 283 -13.77 -1.06 -9.70
C TRP A 283 -13.98 0.25 -8.93
N LYS A 284 -14.44 1.33 -9.55
CA LYS A 284 -14.63 2.63 -8.89
C LYS A 284 -15.48 2.52 -7.61
N GLU A 285 -16.54 1.73 -7.59
CA GLU A 285 -17.35 1.52 -6.38
C GLU A 285 -16.57 0.76 -5.30
N VAL A 286 -15.81 -0.27 -5.69
CA VAL A 286 -14.94 -1.03 -4.79
C VAL A 286 -13.83 -0.13 -4.23
N TRP A 287 -13.13 0.63 -5.07
CA TRP A 287 -12.13 1.60 -4.64
C TRP A 287 -12.75 2.64 -3.70
N LYS A 288 -13.92 3.20 -4.02
CA LYS A 288 -14.61 4.14 -3.13
C LYS A 288 -14.86 3.51 -1.77
N TYR A 289 -15.35 2.27 -1.73
CA TYR A 289 -15.55 1.54 -0.49
C TYR A 289 -14.24 1.37 0.29
N LEU A 290 -13.21 0.79 -0.34
CA LEU A 290 -11.92 0.50 0.28
C LEU A 290 -11.26 1.76 0.86
N TYR A 291 -11.37 2.92 0.21
CA TYR A 291 -10.70 4.14 0.66
C TYR A 291 -11.56 5.08 1.52
N THR A 292 -12.90 4.97 1.48
CA THR A 292 -13.77 5.95 2.16
C THR A 292 -14.78 5.37 3.14
N HIS A 293 -15.07 4.07 3.11
CA HIS A 293 -16.04 3.45 4.03
C HIS A 293 -15.59 3.62 5.50
N PRO A 294 -16.48 3.98 6.44
CA PRO A 294 -16.10 4.16 7.85
C PRO A 294 -15.42 2.91 8.44
N VAL A 295 -14.34 3.11 9.18
CA VAL A 295 -13.54 1.97 9.68
C VAL A 295 -14.24 1.20 10.79
N ASP A 296 -15.17 1.83 11.51
CA ASP A 296 -15.91 1.25 12.63
C ASP A 296 -17.27 0.65 12.22
N GLN A 297 -17.70 0.85 10.97
CA GLN A 297 -18.83 0.13 10.39
C GLN A 297 -18.33 -1.22 9.85
N VAL A 298 -18.55 -2.30 10.60
CA VAL A 298 -17.98 -3.62 10.32
C VAL A 298 -19.06 -4.65 10.04
N GLY A 299 -18.74 -5.63 9.20
CA GLY A 299 -19.63 -6.76 8.92
C GLY A 299 -19.71 -7.74 10.09
N LYS A 300 -20.69 -8.65 10.05
CA LYS A 300 -20.79 -9.73 11.03
C LYS A 300 -19.54 -10.62 10.96
N PRO A 301 -18.92 -10.98 12.10
CA PRO A 301 -17.80 -11.91 12.10
C PRO A 301 -18.16 -13.22 11.39
N SER A 302 -17.22 -13.78 10.64
CA SER A 302 -17.35 -15.12 10.06
C SER A 302 -16.31 -16.07 10.67
N PRO A 303 -16.54 -17.39 10.58
CA PRO A 303 -15.49 -18.37 10.83
C PRO A 303 -14.27 -18.17 9.92
N PRO A 304 -13.12 -18.78 10.25
CA PRO A 304 -12.00 -18.92 9.34
C PRO A 304 -12.43 -19.60 8.02
N ASP A 305 -11.74 -19.28 6.93
CA ASP A 305 -12.02 -19.84 5.61
C ASP A 305 -11.61 -21.33 5.61
N PRO A 306 -12.56 -22.28 5.45
CA PRO A 306 -12.32 -23.71 5.66
C PRO A 306 -11.37 -24.32 4.63
N ASP A 307 -11.37 -23.78 3.41
CA ASP A 307 -10.55 -24.28 2.30
C ASP A 307 -9.15 -23.65 2.25
N CYS A 308 -8.79 -22.83 3.24
CA CYS A 308 -7.52 -22.12 3.25
C CYS A 308 -6.43 -22.87 4.02
N THR A 309 -5.37 -23.29 3.33
CA THR A 309 -4.25 -24.01 3.96
C THR A 309 -3.33 -23.08 4.77
N MET A 310 -3.26 -23.30 6.08
CA MET A 310 -2.38 -22.55 6.99
C MET A 310 -0.96 -23.14 7.03
N LYS A 311 -0.08 -22.71 6.13
CA LYS A 311 1.35 -23.08 6.15
C LYS A 311 2.16 -22.10 7.01
N ILE A 312 2.56 -22.48 8.21
CA ILE A 312 3.44 -21.66 9.07
C ILE A 312 4.68 -22.49 9.38
N ARG A 313 5.88 -21.93 9.17
CA ARG A 313 7.09 -22.55 9.72
C ARG A 313 7.27 -22.11 11.17
N PRO A 314 7.62 -23.03 12.09
CA PRO A 314 7.99 -22.65 13.45
C PRO A 314 9.17 -21.67 13.40
N SER A 315 9.11 -20.64 14.26
CA SER A 315 10.24 -19.77 14.58
C SER A 315 11.34 -20.52 15.32
#